data_AF-M0QYS8-F1
#
_entry.id   AF-M0QYS8-F1
#
_cell.length_a   1.000
_cell.length_b   1.000
_cell.length_c   1.000
_cell.angle_alpha   90.00
_cell.angle_beta   90.00
_cell.angle_gamma   90.00
#
_symmetry.space_group_name_H-M   'P 1'
#
loop_
_entity.id
_entity.type
_entity.pdbx_description
1 polymer ?
#
loop_
_entity_poly.entity_id
_entity_poly.type
_entity_poly.pdbx_seq_one_letter_code
_entity_poly.pdbx_strand_id
1 'polypeptide(L)'
;MEDSPTMVRVDSPTMVRGENQVSPCQGRRCFPKALGYVTGDMKELANQLKDKPVVLQFIDWILRGISQVVFVNNPVSGILILVGLLVQNPWWALTGWLGTVVSTLMALLLSQDRSLIASGLYGYNATLVGVLMAVF
;
A
#
# COMPACT_ATOMS: atom_id res chain seq x y z
N MET A 1 18.46 -54.55 32.44
CA MET A 1 19.76 -53.97 32.78
C MET A 1 20.04 -52.98 31.67
N GLU A 2 19.32 -51.84 31.71
CA GLU A 2 19.89 -50.50 31.99
C GLU A 2 20.31 -49.88 30.64
N ASP A 3 19.96 -48.67 30.22
CA ASP A 3 19.28 -47.54 30.84
C ASP A 3 18.79 -46.62 29.69
N SER A 4 17.83 -45.75 29.99
CA SER A 4 17.43 -44.64 29.11
C SER A 4 18.36 -43.43 29.42
N PRO A 5 18.02 -42.18 29.09
CA PRO A 5 18.16 -41.49 27.81
C PRO A 5 19.16 -40.31 27.89
N THR A 6 19.86 -39.97 26.82
CA THR A 6 20.56 -38.67 26.75
C THR A 6 20.57 -38.05 25.35
N MET A 7 19.94 -36.88 25.27
CA MET A 7 20.53 -35.64 24.71
C MET A 7 20.48 -35.49 23.18
N VAL A 8 19.50 -34.77 22.61
CA VAL A 8 19.40 -33.30 22.54
C VAL A 8 20.69 -32.65 21.98
N ARG A 9 20.76 -32.53 20.65
CA ARG A 9 20.93 -31.28 19.88
C ARG A 9 21.19 -31.61 18.41
N VAL A 10 20.12 -31.65 17.62
CA VAL A 10 20.24 -31.36 16.19
C VAL A 10 20.12 -29.85 16.10
N ASP A 11 21.27 -29.18 16.11
CA ASP A 11 21.35 -27.76 15.81
C ASP A 11 20.96 -27.57 14.34
N SER A 12 19.67 -27.36 14.12
CA SER A 12 19.16 -26.74 12.91
C SER A 12 19.78 -25.34 12.83
N PRO A 13 20.63 -25.03 11.84
CA PRO A 13 21.04 -23.65 11.65
C PRO A 13 19.80 -22.87 11.25
N THR A 14 19.39 -22.01 12.19
CA THR A 14 18.38 -20.98 12.04
C THR A 14 18.81 -20.12 10.85
N MET A 15 18.29 -20.39 9.66
CA MET A 15 18.28 -19.39 8.58
C MET A 15 17.16 -18.38 8.87
N VAL A 16 17.35 -17.62 9.95
CA VAL A 16 16.81 -16.27 10.05
C VAL A 16 17.61 -15.48 9.02
N ARG A 17 17.08 -15.39 7.79
CA ARG A 17 17.68 -14.55 6.76
C ARG A 17 17.54 -13.10 7.21
N GLY A 18 18.70 -12.57 7.59
CA GLY A 18 18.89 -11.30 8.23
C GLY A 18 18.13 -10.15 7.61
N GLU A 19 17.54 -9.39 8.52
CA GLU A 19 17.42 -7.96 8.52
C GLU A 19 18.36 -7.25 7.53
N ASN A 20 17.73 -6.63 6.52
CA ASN A 20 17.73 -5.19 6.44
C ASN A 20 19.08 -4.49 6.63
N GLN A 21 20.00 -4.63 5.68
CA GLN A 21 21.08 -3.66 5.47
C GLN A 21 21.39 -3.52 3.97
N VAL A 22 20.72 -2.55 3.34
CA VAL A 22 21.30 -1.86 2.18
C VAL A 22 21.85 -0.53 2.71
N SER A 23 23.17 -0.47 2.80
CA SER A 23 23.97 0.66 3.27
C SER A 23 23.59 1.99 2.60
N PRO A 24 23.59 3.11 3.34
CA PRO A 24 23.51 4.44 2.75
C PRO A 24 24.93 4.91 2.46
N CYS A 25 25.30 5.08 1.20
CA CYS A 25 26.35 6.02 0.85
C CYS A 25 26.25 6.53 -0.59
N GLN A 26 26.40 7.85 -0.69
CA GLN A 26 27.16 8.55 -1.72
C GLN A 26 26.39 9.13 -2.90
N GLY A 27 26.16 10.44 -2.81
CA GLY A 27 25.84 11.24 -3.99
C GLY A 27 25.34 12.63 -3.63
N ARG A 28 26.23 13.63 -3.75
CA ARG A 28 25.91 15.05 -3.67
C ARG A 28 24.66 15.40 -4.50
N ARG A 29 23.56 15.68 -3.82
CA ARG A 29 22.56 16.70 -4.14
C ARG A 29 21.66 16.80 -2.92
N CYS A 30 21.41 18.01 -2.46
CA CYS A 30 20.42 18.30 -1.43
C CYS A 30 19.02 18.02 -2.01
N PHE A 31 18.72 16.74 -2.25
CA PHE A 31 17.35 16.29 -2.42
C PHE A 31 16.67 16.53 -1.07
N PRO A 32 15.59 17.32 -1.02
CA PRO A 32 14.98 17.64 0.25
C PRO A 32 14.59 16.32 0.93
N LYS A 33 14.89 16.16 2.23
CA LYS A 33 14.51 14.98 3.03
C LYS A 33 13.05 14.56 2.83
N ALA A 34 12.18 15.54 2.56
CA ALA A 34 10.79 15.34 2.19
C ALA A 34 10.61 14.50 0.91
N LEU A 35 11.46 14.65 -0.11
CA LEU A 35 11.39 13.83 -1.33
C LEU A 35 11.80 12.39 -1.06
N GLY A 36 12.74 12.12 -0.14
CA GLY A 36 13.07 10.76 0.30
C GLY A 36 11.93 10.12 1.11
N TYR A 37 11.20 10.92 1.89
CA TYR A 37 10.00 10.49 2.60
C TYR A 37 8.84 10.17 1.64
N VAL A 38 8.79 10.89 0.51
CA VAL A 38 7.80 10.72 -0.55
C VAL A 38 8.16 9.66 -1.59
N THR A 39 9.45 9.38 -1.76
CA THR A 39 9.97 8.42 -2.76
C THR A 39 10.09 7.04 -2.13
N GLY A 40 9.10 6.19 -2.38
CA GLY A 40 9.07 4.79 -1.95
C GLY A 40 7.65 4.27 -1.76
N ASP A 41 7.52 3.14 -1.08
CA ASP A 41 6.24 2.49 -0.70
C ASP A 41 5.51 3.23 0.47
N MET A 42 6.10 4.33 0.95
CA MET A 42 5.62 5.10 2.10
C MET A 42 5.20 4.23 3.30
N LYS A 43 6.01 3.21 3.63
CA LYS A 43 5.76 2.33 4.79
C LYS A 43 5.71 3.09 6.11
N GLU A 44 6.52 4.13 6.23
CA GLU A 44 6.53 5.02 7.40
C GLU A 44 5.20 5.76 7.57
N LEU A 45 4.60 6.22 6.45
CA LEU A 45 3.31 6.89 6.45
C LEU A 45 2.18 5.91 6.79
N ALA A 46 2.22 4.69 6.25
CA ALA A 46 1.27 3.62 6.62
C ALA A 46 1.36 3.25 8.11
N ASN A 47 2.57 3.19 8.67
CA ASN A 47 2.77 2.93 10.10
C ASN A 47 2.23 4.08 10.97
N GLN A 48 2.54 5.33 10.61
CA GLN A 48 2.02 6.53 11.29
C GLN A 48 0.48 6.67 11.20
N LEU A 49 -0.12 6.14 10.14
CA LEU A 49 -1.58 6.14 9.94
C LEU A 49 -2.29 5.06 10.75
N LYS A 50 -1.58 4.02 11.19
CA LYS A 50 -2.16 2.93 11.98
C LYS A 50 -2.65 3.39 13.36
N ASP A 51 -2.01 4.41 13.92
CA ASP A 51 -2.38 5.06 15.19
C ASP A 51 -3.40 6.20 15.03
N LYS A 52 -3.85 6.46 13.80
CA LYS A 52 -4.77 7.57 13.46
C LYS A 52 -6.20 7.07 13.22
N PRO A 53 -7.20 7.98 13.21
CA PRO A 53 -8.60 7.61 13.00
C PRO A 53 -8.79 6.76 11.74
N VAL A 54 -9.75 5.83 11.82
CA VAL A 54 -10.10 4.88 10.74
C VAL A 54 -10.38 5.57 9.40
N VAL A 55 -10.87 6.82 9.43
CA VAL A 55 -11.12 7.63 8.23
C VAL A 55 -9.82 7.92 7.47
N LEU A 56 -8.73 8.24 8.15
CA LEU A 56 -7.44 8.49 7.50
C LEU A 56 -6.84 7.22 6.91
N GLN A 57 -7.02 6.08 7.60
CA GLN A 57 -6.62 4.77 7.06
C GLN A 57 -7.42 4.45 5.79
N PHE A 58 -8.72 4.70 5.80
CA PHE A 58 -9.59 4.48 4.64
C PHE A 58 -9.21 5.35 3.45
N ILE A 59 -8.91 6.64 3.68
CA ILE A 59 -8.41 7.54 2.63
C ILE A 59 -7.08 7.03 2.06
N ASP A 60 -6.14 6.62 2.91
CA ASP A 60 -4.85 6.04 2.45
C ASP A 60 -5.06 4.80 1.58
N TRP A 61 -5.98 3.90 1.96
CA TRP A 61 -6.30 2.71 1.16
C TRP A 61 -6.88 3.07 -0.21
N ILE A 62 -7.75 4.09 -0.28
CA ILE A 62 -8.30 4.59 -1.54
C ILE A 62 -7.19 5.18 -2.41
N LEU A 63 -6.34 6.04 -1.85
CA LEU A 63 -5.23 6.67 -2.58
C LEU A 63 -4.24 5.62 -3.10
N ARG A 64 -3.89 4.63 -2.29
CA ARG A 64 -3.07 3.48 -2.70
C ARG A 64 -3.76 2.63 -3.77
N GLY A 65 -5.07 2.47 -3.69
CA GLY A 65 -5.86 1.78 -4.72
C GLY A 65 -5.85 2.51 -6.06
N ILE A 66 -5.91 3.84 -6.07
CA ILE A 66 -5.79 4.65 -7.29
C ILE A 66 -4.36 4.55 -7.87
N SER A 67 -3.32 4.59 -7.03
CA SER A 67 -1.93 4.46 -7.51
C SER A 67 -1.58 3.05 -8.01
N GLN A 68 -2.24 2.02 -7.48
CA GLN A 68 -2.10 0.63 -7.93
C GLN A 68 -2.47 0.43 -9.41
N VAL A 69 -3.27 1.33 -10.01
CA VAL A 69 -3.60 1.28 -11.45
C VAL A 69 -2.33 1.33 -12.32
N VAL A 70 -1.27 2.01 -11.84
CA VAL A 70 0.04 2.07 -12.49
C VAL A 70 1.09 1.20 -11.78
N PHE A 71 0.65 0.23 -10.98
CA PHE A 71 1.49 -0.65 -10.15
C PHE A 71 2.36 0.08 -9.11
N VAL A 72 1.90 1.25 -8.65
CA VAL A 72 2.61 2.03 -7.62
C VAL A 72 1.85 1.92 -6.29
N ASN A 73 2.54 1.53 -5.23
CA ASN A 73 1.99 1.50 -3.87
C ASN A 73 2.36 2.76 -3.07
N ASN A 74 1.91 3.93 -3.55
CA ASN A 74 2.23 5.21 -2.92
C ASN A 74 1.01 6.14 -2.94
N PRO A 75 0.48 6.56 -1.78
CA PRO A 75 -0.69 7.41 -1.71
C PRO A 75 -0.48 8.78 -2.35
N VAL A 76 0.75 9.32 -2.36
CA VAL A 76 1.08 10.59 -3.04
C VAL A 76 0.93 10.45 -4.55
N SER A 77 1.37 9.32 -5.12
CA SER A 77 1.13 9.02 -6.53
C SER A 77 -0.36 8.91 -6.84
N GLY A 78 -1.16 8.39 -5.91
CA GLY A 78 -2.62 8.36 -6.03
C GLY A 78 -3.25 9.76 -6.12
N ILE A 79 -2.77 10.70 -5.29
CA ILE A 79 -3.20 12.11 -5.36
C ILE A 79 -2.82 12.74 -6.70
N LEU A 80 -1.58 12.52 -7.16
CA LEU A 80 -1.11 13.03 -8.46
C LEU A 80 -1.99 12.50 -9.62
N ILE A 81 -2.34 11.22 -9.60
CA ILE A 81 -3.23 10.61 -10.59
C ILE A 81 -4.63 11.23 -10.49
N LEU A 82 -5.19 11.36 -9.28
CA LEU A 82 -6.52 11.95 -9.08
C LEU A 82 -6.57 13.41 -9.56
N VAL A 83 -5.53 14.20 -9.32
CA VAL A 83 -5.39 15.56 -9.85
C VAL A 83 -5.30 15.54 -11.38
N GLY A 84 -4.55 14.59 -11.96
CA GLY A 84 -4.51 14.39 -13.42
C GLY A 84 -5.89 14.08 -14.01
N LEU A 85 -6.67 13.22 -13.35
CA LEU A 85 -8.06 12.94 -13.77
C LEU A 85 -8.95 14.16 -13.62
N LEU A 86 -8.82 14.95 -12.54
CA LEU A 86 -9.58 16.18 -12.33
C LEU A 86 -9.30 17.23 -13.42
N VAL A 87 -8.04 17.35 -13.85
CA VAL A 87 -7.64 18.24 -14.96
C VAL A 87 -8.21 17.76 -16.30
N GLN A 88 -8.28 16.44 -16.51
CA GLN A 88 -8.86 15.86 -17.72
C GLN A 88 -10.38 16.03 -17.77
N ASN A 89 -11.09 15.54 -16.76
CA ASN A 89 -12.53 15.74 -16.60
C ASN A 89 -12.93 15.43 -15.14
N PRO A 90 -13.51 16.41 -14.40
CA PRO A 90 -13.92 16.18 -13.02
C PRO A 90 -14.99 15.09 -12.88
N TRP A 91 -15.80 14.84 -13.92
CA TRP A 91 -16.79 13.76 -13.92
C TRP A 91 -16.12 12.37 -13.85
N TRP A 92 -15.07 12.15 -14.65
CA TRP A 92 -14.32 10.89 -14.67
C TRP A 92 -13.58 10.66 -13.35
N ALA A 93 -13.02 11.73 -12.77
CA ALA A 93 -12.40 11.66 -11.45
C ALA A 93 -13.42 11.24 -10.38
N LEU A 94 -14.64 11.79 -10.43
CA LEU A 94 -15.68 11.51 -9.45
C LEU A 94 -16.17 10.06 -9.54
N THR A 95 -16.42 9.55 -10.76
CA THR A 95 -16.88 8.16 -10.94
C THR A 95 -15.79 7.15 -10.63
N GLY A 96 -14.54 7.43 -11.00
CA GLY A 96 -13.38 6.62 -10.62
C GLY A 96 -13.21 6.54 -9.11
N TRP A 97 -13.21 7.68 -8.43
CA TRP A 97 -13.10 7.76 -6.97
C TRP A 97 -14.27 7.05 -6.26
N LEU A 98 -15.50 7.25 -6.74
CA LEU A 98 -16.68 6.57 -6.19
C LEU A 98 -16.57 5.05 -6.36
N GLY A 99 -16.08 4.57 -7.50
CA GLY A 99 -15.80 3.16 -7.74
C GLY A 99 -14.80 2.59 -6.73
N THR A 100 -13.69 3.29 -6.49
CA THR A 100 -12.70 2.88 -5.47
C THR A 100 -13.30 2.82 -4.07
N VAL A 101 -14.10 3.83 -3.68
CA VAL A 101 -14.76 3.89 -2.37
C VAL A 101 -15.71 2.71 -2.18
N VAL A 102 -16.59 2.47 -3.16
CA VAL A 102 -17.59 1.38 -3.11
C VAL A 102 -16.91 0.03 -3.05
N SER A 103 -15.85 -0.18 -3.85
CA SER A 103 -15.11 -1.44 -3.84
C SER A 103 -14.35 -1.67 -2.53
N THR A 104 -13.76 -0.62 -1.96
CA THR A 104 -13.08 -0.71 -0.65
C THR A 104 -14.11 -1.00 0.45
N LEU A 105 -15.29 -0.38 0.43
CA LEU A 105 -16.39 -0.72 1.33
C LEU A 105 -16.84 -2.17 1.16
N MET A 106 -16.95 -2.64 -0.07
CA MET A 106 -17.36 -4.00 -0.37
C MET A 106 -16.33 -5.02 0.14
N ALA A 107 -15.03 -4.76 -0.03
CA ALA A 107 -13.97 -5.60 0.53
C ALA A 107 -14.03 -5.66 2.05
N LEU A 108 -14.40 -4.57 2.72
CA LEU A 108 -14.64 -4.54 4.17
C LEU A 108 -15.87 -5.35 4.58
N LEU A 109 -16.97 -5.25 3.83
CA LEU A 109 -18.20 -6.03 4.05
C LEU A 109 -17.96 -7.54 3.88
N LEU A 110 -17.17 -7.94 2.90
CA LEU A 110 -16.79 -9.35 2.67
C LEU A 110 -15.72 -9.87 3.64
N SER A 111 -15.31 -9.07 4.64
CA SER A 111 -14.28 -9.44 5.62
C SER A 111 -12.99 -9.96 4.96
N GLN A 112 -12.57 -9.34 3.85
CA GLN A 112 -11.34 -9.70 3.16
C GLN A 112 -10.09 -9.34 3.99
N ASP A 113 -8.97 -9.95 3.64
CA ASP A 113 -7.69 -9.74 4.34
C ASP A 113 -7.32 -8.26 4.40
N ARG A 114 -7.22 -7.74 5.63
CA ARG A 114 -6.92 -6.32 5.90
C ARG A 114 -5.59 -5.89 5.30
N SER A 115 -4.63 -6.81 5.16
CA SER A 115 -3.34 -6.55 4.52
C SER A 115 -3.48 -6.21 3.03
N LEU A 116 -4.36 -6.92 2.32
CA LEU A 116 -4.59 -6.72 0.89
C LEU A 116 -5.48 -5.50 0.61
N ILE A 117 -6.40 -5.18 1.52
CA ILE A 117 -7.15 -3.93 1.47
C ILE A 117 -6.21 -2.75 1.67
N ALA A 118 -5.29 -2.85 2.64
CA ALA A 118 -4.35 -1.78 2.95
C ALA A 118 -3.34 -1.49 1.84
N SER A 119 -3.01 -2.48 1.01
CA SER A 119 -2.15 -2.29 -0.17
C SER A 119 -2.90 -1.75 -1.40
N GLY A 120 -4.22 -1.51 -1.29
CA GLY A 120 -5.03 -0.95 -2.37
C GLY A 120 -5.38 -1.95 -3.49
N LEU A 121 -5.04 -3.23 -3.34
CA LEU A 121 -5.23 -4.25 -4.39
C LEU A 121 -6.70 -4.48 -4.76
N TYR A 122 -7.63 -4.25 -3.85
CA TYR A 122 -9.06 -4.36 -4.16
C TYR A 122 -9.62 -3.11 -4.85
N GLY A 123 -8.99 -1.94 -4.70
CA GLY A 123 -9.53 -0.67 -5.19
C GLY A 123 -9.21 -0.34 -6.65
N TYR A 124 -8.07 -0.79 -7.18
CA TYR A 124 -7.61 -0.36 -8.51
C TYR A 124 -8.53 -0.83 -9.64
N ASN A 125 -9.05 -2.06 -9.56
CA ASN A 125 -9.97 -2.62 -10.55
C ASN A 125 -11.25 -1.79 -10.66
N ALA A 126 -11.83 -1.42 -9.51
CA ALA A 126 -13.04 -0.61 -9.49
C ALA A 126 -12.80 0.83 -9.94
N THR A 127 -11.59 1.36 -9.69
CA THR A 127 -11.17 2.68 -10.21
C THR A 127 -11.22 2.68 -11.74
N LEU A 128 -10.63 1.66 -12.37
CA LEU A 128 -10.67 1.50 -13.83
C LEU A 128 -12.11 1.38 -14.34
N VAL A 129 -12.92 0.51 -13.74
CA VAL A 129 -14.33 0.34 -14.12
C VAL A 129 -15.12 1.65 -14.00
N GLY A 130 -14.95 2.41 -12.91
CA GLY A 130 -15.64 3.68 -12.69
C GLY A 130 -15.24 4.77 -13.69
N VAL A 131 -13.95 4.84 -14.07
CA VAL A 131 -13.49 5.77 -15.09
C VAL A 131 -14.01 5.34 -16.47
N LEU A 132 -13.86 4.06 -16.84
CA LEU A 132 -14.29 3.53 -18.14
C LEU A 132 -15.80 3.69 -18.36
N MET A 133 -16.61 3.44 -17.33
CA MET A 133 -18.07 3.66 -17.37
C MET A 133 -18.48 5.13 -17.54
N ALA A 134 -17.59 6.08 -17.25
CA ALA A 134 -17.86 7.50 -17.48
C ALA A 134 -17.30 8.00 -18.82
N VAL A 135 -16.41 7.22 -19.43
CA VAL A 135 -15.82 7.50 -20.75
C VAL A 135 -16.71 6.97 -21.87
N PHE A 136 -17.26 5.76 -21.69
CA PHE A 136 -18.15 5.08 -22.65
C PHE A 136 -19.62 5.22 -22.24
#